data_AF-A0A8J5XKS2-F1
#
_entry.id   AF-A0A8J5XKS2-F1
#
_cell.length_a   1.000
_cell.length_b   1.000
_cell.length_c   1.000
_cell.angle_alpha   90.00
_cell.angle_beta   90.00
_cell.angle_gamma   90.00
#
_symmetry.space_group_name_H-M   'P 1'
#
loop_
_entity.id
_entity.type
_entity.pdbx_description
1 polymer ?
#
loop_
_entity_poly.entity_id
_entity_poly.type
_entity_poly.pdbx_seq_one_letter_code
_entity_poly.pdbx_strand_id
1 'polypeptide(L)'
;MHTITRRRLTRSLTTSGPIDPGECGMSLQQYIMLTVVVTCVVVGTLALRDTRHPERPASTNSRARQSGLSRYGAMSCGGAPMCGILALETGLGEEYYKHDEPTVHGLWPAVQPWGFSPCVRPASLTPRRPKLPECFAFPSPSPDHVRWAVEHTWLKHGVCAGSASEDDFFAQVCELAAAPLQLMAEARRLRLSMKATAAMLRAAGLPVYNTDTYNGEVLLSACAVRDLDGDGFLWRLANISAFPKACRSKAHAAEARDSCLPSIRGPACAADDDCTSRVGCARCTASGYCTSRSN
;
A
#
# COMPACT_ATOMS: atom_id res chain seq x y z
N MET A 1 -8.35 -47.17 2.07
CA MET A 1 -8.76 -47.01 0.66
C MET A 1 -10.19 -46.49 0.66
N HIS A 2 -10.39 -45.18 0.49
CA HIS A 2 -11.72 -44.58 0.42
C HIS A 2 -11.93 -43.96 -0.96
N THR A 3 -12.89 -44.52 -1.68
CA THR A 3 -13.31 -44.10 -3.02
C THR A 3 -14.27 -42.92 -2.89
N ILE A 4 -13.90 -41.76 -3.46
CA ILE A 4 -14.76 -40.57 -3.52
C ILE A 4 -15.51 -40.57 -4.85
N THR A 5 -16.83 -40.73 -4.79
CA THR A 5 -17.73 -40.68 -5.95
C THR A 5 -18.10 -39.22 -6.26
N ARG A 6 -17.62 -38.66 -7.38
CA ARG A 6 -18.05 -37.33 -7.87
C ARG A 6 -19.41 -37.43 -8.56
N ARG A 7 -20.43 -36.77 -7.99
CA ARG A 7 -21.70 -36.48 -8.70
C ARG A 7 -21.53 -35.29 -9.64
N ARG A 8 -21.80 -35.50 -10.93
CA ARG A 8 -21.98 -34.45 -11.95
C ARG A 8 -23.33 -33.78 -11.74
N LEU A 9 -23.34 -32.46 -11.57
CA LEU A 9 -24.54 -31.63 -11.70
C LEU A 9 -24.57 -31.05 -13.13
N THR A 10 -25.46 -31.58 -13.96
CA THR A 10 -25.84 -30.99 -15.25
C THR A 10 -26.93 -29.94 -14.99
N ARG A 11 -26.64 -28.67 -15.29
CA ARG A 11 -27.62 -27.58 -15.21
C ARG A 11 -28.30 -27.44 -16.58
N SER A 12 -29.61 -27.64 -16.60
CA SER A 12 -30.46 -27.51 -17.80
C SER A 12 -30.66 -26.02 -18.13
N LEU A 13 -30.33 -25.62 -19.36
CA LEU A 13 -30.63 -24.31 -19.92
C LEU A 13 -32.08 -24.32 -20.43
N THR A 14 -32.94 -23.50 -19.81
CA THR A 14 -34.28 -23.21 -20.33
C THR A 14 -34.19 -22.12 -21.40
N THR A 15 -34.72 -22.43 -22.57
CA THR A 15 -34.86 -21.57 -23.75
C THR A 15 -35.88 -20.45 -23.51
N SER A 16 -35.47 -19.20 -23.73
CA SER A 16 -36.33 -18.02 -23.81
C SER A 16 -37.09 -17.98 -25.14
N GLY A 17 -38.41 -17.75 -25.07
CA GLY A 17 -39.29 -17.59 -26.23
C GLY A 17 -39.16 -16.22 -26.94
N PRO A 18 -39.83 -16.05 -28.09
CA PRO A 18 -39.73 -14.86 -28.94
C PRO A 18 -40.46 -13.66 -28.34
N ILE A 19 -39.87 -12.47 -28.49
CA ILE A 19 -40.41 -11.16 -28.09
C ILE A 19 -41.24 -10.60 -29.26
N ASP A 20 -42.46 -10.21 -28.95
CA ASP A 20 -43.46 -9.62 -29.85
C ASP A 20 -43.14 -8.13 -30.11
N PRO A 21 -42.99 -7.66 -31.36
CA PRO A 21 -42.74 -6.26 -31.65
C PRO A 21 -44.07 -5.52 -31.85
N GLY A 22 -44.72 -5.15 -30.74
CA GLY A 22 -45.96 -4.38 -30.74
C GLY A 22 -45.89 -3.17 -29.81
N GLU A 23 -45.97 -1.97 -30.42
CA GLU A 23 -46.43 -0.72 -29.81
C GLU A 23 -45.51 0.02 -28.81
N CYS A 24 -44.49 0.70 -29.35
CA CYS A 24 -43.94 1.91 -28.74
C CYS A 24 -44.27 3.14 -29.60
N GLY A 25 -45.55 3.52 -29.63
CA GLY A 25 -45.97 4.79 -30.22
C GLY A 25 -45.69 5.94 -29.24
N MET A 26 -44.59 6.66 -29.43
CA MET A 26 -44.40 7.96 -28.77
C MET A 26 -45.39 8.96 -29.37
N SER A 27 -46.08 9.72 -28.53
CA SER A 27 -47.03 10.74 -29.01
C SER A 27 -46.28 11.93 -29.63
N LEU A 28 -46.90 12.60 -30.60
CA LEU A 28 -46.35 13.79 -31.26
C LEU A 28 -45.97 14.90 -30.27
N GLN A 29 -46.64 14.97 -29.11
CA GLN A 29 -46.28 15.88 -28.01
C GLN A 29 -44.94 15.54 -27.33
N GLN A 30 -44.59 14.25 -27.20
CA GLN A 30 -43.29 13.83 -26.66
C GLN A 30 -42.15 14.13 -27.63
N TYR A 31 -42.40 14.04 -28.94
CA TYR A 31 -41.39 14.39 -29.95
C TYR A 31 -41.07 15.89 -29.94
N ILE A 32 -42.07 16.77 -29.83
CA ILE A 32 -41.88 18.23 -29.82
C ILE A 32 -41.09 18.70 -28.59
N MET A 33 -41.34 18.10 -27.42
CA MET A 33 -40.56 18.39 -26.20
C MET A 33 -39.09 17.98 -26.34
N LEU A 34 -38.83 16.81 -26.94
CA LEU A 34 -37.45 16.32 -27.12
C LEU A 34 -36.67 17.20 -28.11
N THR A 35 -37.31 17.67 -29.19
CA THR A 35 -36.63 18.54 -30.16
C THR A 35 -36.28 19.90 -29.55
N VAL A 36 -37.17 20.54 -28.79
CA VAL A 36 -36.92 21.87 -28.18
C VAL A 36 -35.78 21.84 -27.16
N VAL A 37 -35.68 20.77 -26.36
CA VAL A 37 -34.58 20.60 -25.39
C VAL A 37 -33.24 20.43 -26.10
N VAL A 38 -33.19 19.67 -27.20
CA VAL A 38 -31.95 19.46 -27.97
C VAL A 38 -31.50 20.74 -28.68
N THR A 39 -32.40 21.55 -29.25
CA THR A 39 -32.00 22.83 -29.87
C THR A 39 -31.54 23.87 -28.85
N CYS A 40 -32.12 23.93 -27.65
CA CYS A 40 -31.66 24.84 -26.60
C CYS A 40 -30.26 24.48 -26.08
N VAL A 41 -29.92 23.19 -25.98
CA VAL A 41 -28.58 22.75 -25.55
C VAL A 41 -27.52 23.05 -26.64
N VAL A 42 -27.83 22.82 -27.91
CA VAL A 42 -26.86 23.05 -29.00
C VAL A 42 -26.59 24.55 -29.22
N VAL A 43 -27.62 25.41 -29.14
CA VAL A 43 -27.43 26.88 -29.27
C VAL A 43 -26.73 27.47 -28.04
N GLY A 44 -26.97 26.93 -26.84
CA GLY A 44 -26.27 27.34 -25.62
C GLY A 44 -24.76 27.02 -25.61
N THR A 45 -24.34 25.95 -26.29
CA THR A 45 -22.92 25.55 -26.35
C THR A 45 -22.08 26.32 -27.39
N LEU A 46 -22.71 27.03 -28.33
CA LEU A 46 -21.98 27.81 -29.36
C LEU A 46 -21.71 29.26 -28.96
N ALA A 47 -22.25 29.75 -27.83
CA ALA A 47 -22.07 31.13 -27.35
C ALA A 47 -21.02 31.31 -26.24
N LEU A 48 -20.21 30.27 -25.93
CA LEU A 48 -19.14 30.35 -24.92
C LEU A 48 -17.80 29.84 -25.46
N ARG A 49 -17.36 30.41 -26.58
CA ARG A 49 -15.95 30.43 -26.97
C ARG A 49 -15.47 31.88 -27.03
N ASP A 50 -15.29 32.50 -25.87
CA ASP A 50 -14.39 33.64 -25.74
C ASP A 50 -13.04 33.15 -25.20
N THR A 51 -12.06 33.33 -26.06
CA THR A 51 -10.64 33.18 -25.83
C THR A 51 -10.15 34.17 -24.77
N ARG A 52 -9.70 33.66 -23.63
CA ARG A 52 -8.60 34.23 -22.85
C ARG A 52 -8.24 33.28 -21.70
N HIS A 53 -7.12 32.57 -21.85
CA HIS A 53 -6.43 31.96 -20.73
C HIS A 53 -5.91 33.08 -19.81
N PRO A 54 -6.36 33.20 -18.55
CA PRO A 54 -5.55 33.90 -17.57
C PRO A 54 -4.31 33.04 -17.32
N GLU A 55 -3.15 33.61 -17.63
CA GLU A 55 -1.87 33.14 -17.09
C GLU A 55 -2.06 32.99 -15.57
N ARG A 56 -2.05 31.74 -15.09
CA ARG A 56 -2.00 31.48 -13.66
C ARG A 56 -0.68 32.08 -13.15
N PRO A 57 -0.70 33.04 -12.21
CA PRO A 57 0.51 33.41 -11.52
C PRO A 57 1.06 32.15 -10.86
N ALA A 58 2.36 31.91 -11.03
CA ALA A 58 3.08 30.86 -10.34
C ALA A 58 2.79 30.98 -8.84
N SER A 59 1.91 30.11 -8.35
CA SER A 59 1.64 29.97 -6.93
C SER A 59 2.91 29.43 -6.30
N THR A 60 3.68 30.33 -5.70
CA THR A 60 4.90 30.08 -4.92
C THR A 60 4.62 29.38 -3.59
N ASN A 61 3.46 28.73 -3.43
CA ASN A 61 3.18 27.89 -2.26
C ASN A 61 3.80 26.50 -2.42
N SER A 62 5.12 26.48 -2.40
CA SER A 62 5.96 25.29 -2.23
C SER A 62 5.88 24.65 -0.83
N ARG A 63 4.94 25.08 0.03
CA ARG A 63 4.80 24.58 1.42
C ARG A 63 3.83 23.41 1.61
N ALA A 64 3.16 22.93 0.56
CA ALA A 64 2.21 21.80 0.66
C ALA A 64 2.61 20.55 -0.13
N ARG A 65 3.85 20.48 -0.64
CA ARG A 65 4.33 19.39 -1.53
C ARG A 65 5.22 18.35 -0.84
N GLN A 66 5.08 18.17 0.46
CA GLN A 66 5.69 17.04 1.15
C GLN A 66 4.63 15.94 1.29
N SER A 67 4.81 14.84 0.55
CA SER A 67 4.12 13.57 0.74
C SER A 67 3.90 13.28 2.23
N GLY A 68 2.69 12.88 2.62
CA GLY A 68 2.23 12.80 4.01
C GLY A 68 3.21 12.18 5.01
N LEU A 69 4.07 11.26 4.57
CA LEU A 69 5.16 10.67 5.34
C LEU A 69 6.16 11.67 5.96
N SER A 70 6.47 12.80 5.29
CA SER A 70 7.50 13.74 5.79
C SER A 70 7.10 14.44 7.10
N ARG A 71 5.81 14.44 7.45
CA ARG A 71 5.32 15.07 8.69
C ARG A 71 5.51 14.20 9.94
N TYR A 72 5.85 12.92 9.77
CA TYR A 72 5.84 11.94 10.87
C TYR A 72 7.23 11.57 11.40
N GLY A 73 8.28 12.22 10.90
CA GLY A 73 9.66 11.88 11.22
C GLY A 73 10.10 10.54 10.61
N ALA A 74 11.40 10.26 10.65
CA ALA A 74 11.94 9.01 10.14
C ALA A 74 11.48 7.81 11.01
N MET A 75 10.89 6.78 10.41
CA MET A 75 10.48 5.57 11.12
C MET A 75 11.68 4.77 11.62
N SER A 76 11.71 4.48 12.93
CA SER A 76 12.64 3.53 13.54
C SER A 76 12.10 2.11 13.45
N CYS A 77 12.93 1.16 12.99
CA CYS A 77 12.55 -0.25 12.90
C CYS A 77 12.60 -0.98 14.26
N GLY A 78 13.00 -0.32 15.36
CA GLY A 78 12.87 -0.87 16.71
C GLY A 78 13.59 -2.22 16.95
N GLY A 79 14.55 -2.59 16.09
CA GLY A 79 15.24 -3.88 16.13
C GLY A 79 14.69 -4.95 15.17
N ALA A 80 13.67 -4.64 14.37
CA ALA A 80 13.36 -5.42 13.17
C ALA A 80 14.40 -5.13 12.07
N PRO A 81 14.78 -6.15 11.26
CA PRO A 81 15.67 -5.95 10.11
C PRO A 81 15.17 -4.93 9.08
N MET A 82 13.86 -4.91 8.84
CA MET A 82 13.20 -3.95 7.95
C MET A 82 11.88 -3.49 8.56
N CYS A 83 11.46 -2.28 8.20
CA CYS A 83 10.18 -1.72 8.61
C CYS A 83 9.61 -0.80 7.54
N GLY A 84 8.32 -0.54 7.62
CA GLY A 84 7.61 0.23 6.61
C GLY A 84 6.15 0.46 6.96
N ILE A 85 5.42 0.93 5.96
CA ILE A 85 3.99 1.23 6.04
C ILE A 85 3.27 0.43 4.96
N LEU A 86 2.23 -0.31 5.34
CA LEU A 86 1.19 -0.70 4.39
C LEU A 86 0.17 0.44 4.32
N ALA A 87 0.07 1.08 3.16
CA ALA A 87 -0.86 2.16 2.87
C ALA A 87 -2.08 1.61 2.13
N LEU A 88 -3.26 1.89 2.67
CA LEU A 88 -4.54 1.45 2.15
C LEU A 88 -5.45 2.65 1.90
N GLU A 89 -6.02 2.72 0.70
CA GLU A 89 -6.93 3.79 0.32
C GLU A 89 -8.36 3.39 0.71
N THR A 90 -9.11 4.32 1.29
CA THR A 90 -10.52 4.08 1.65
C THR A 90 -11.48 4.33 0.48
N GLY A 91 -11.02 4.96 -0.60
CA GLY A 91 -11.86 5.46 -1.69
C GLY A 91 -12.61 6.75 -1.38
N LEU A 92 -12.42 7.31 -0.18
CA LEU A 92 -13.01 8.58 0.25
C LEU A 92 -12.18 9.80 -0.12
N GLY A 93 -11.02 9.61 -0.75
CA GLY A 93 -10.15 10.70 -1.17
C GLY A 93 -10.71 11.47 -2.37
N GLU A 94 -9.87 12.34 -2.92
CA GLU A 94 -10.17 13.09 -4.14
C GLU A 94 -9.39 12.55 -5.34
N GLU A 95 -9.81 12.92 -6.55
CA GLU A 95 -9.14 12.56 -7.81
C GLU A 95 -8.83 11.05 -7.91
N TYR A 96 -7.55 10.69 -7.98
CA TYR A 96 -7.08 9.30 -8.12
C TYR A 96 -7.35 8.43 -6.88
N TYR A 97 -7.58 9.03 -5.72
CA TYR A 97 -7.88 8.33 -4.47
C TYR A 97 -9.39 8.12 -4.25
N LYS A 98 -10.21 8.58 -5.20
CA LYS A 98 -11.66 8.41 -5.16
C LYS A 98 -12.08 7.18 -5.96
N HIS A 99 -12.58 6.18 -5.27
CA HIS A 99 -13.07 4.93 -5.85
C HIS A 99 -14.11 4.29 -4.93
N ASP A 100 -14.83 3.30 -5.45
CA ASP A 100 -16.00 2.76 -4.78
C ASP A 100 -15.63 1.89 -3.57
N GLU A 101 -14.56 1.11 -3.68
CA GLU A 101 -14.12 0.08 -2.73
C GLU A 101 -12.71 0.35 -2.21
N PRO A 102 -12.42 0.14 -0.92
CA PRO A 102 -11.06 0.24 -0.39
C PRO A 102 -10.06 -0.62 -1.16
N THR A 103 -8.86 -0.10 -1.35
CA THR A 103 -7.81 -0.79 -2.11
C THR A 103 -6.44 -0.62 -1.47
N VAL A 104 -5.47 -1.39 -2.00
CA VAL A 104 -4.07 -1.18 -1.69
C VAL A 104 -3.55 0.05 -2.44
N HIS A 105 -2.91 0.98 -1.73
CA HIS A 105 -2.00 1.93 -2.37
C HIS A 105 -0.62 1.27 -2.53
N GLY A 106 -0.06 0.72 -1.45
CA GLY A 106 1.19 -0.04 -1.54
C GLY A 106 1.83 -0.35 -0.19
N LEU A 107 2.90 -1.14 -0.23
CA LEU A 107 3.81 -1.34 0.88
C LEU A 107 5.05 -0.47 0.65
N TRP A 108 5.34 0.40 1.62
CA TRP A 108 6.41 1.38 1.56
C TRP A 108 7.46 1.07 2.62
N PRO A 109 8.55 0.37 2.27
CA PRO A 109 9.70 0.25 3.15
C PRO A 109 10.16 1.64 3.57
N ALA A 110 10.37 1.84 4.87
CA ALA A 110 10.78 3.11 5.43
C ALA A 110 12.29 3.31 5.24
N VAL A 111 12.73 3.35 3.98
CA VAL A 111 14.10 3.67 3.58
C VAL A 111 14.39 5.15 3.82
N GLN A 112 15.67 5.51 3.86
CA GLN A 112 16.07 6.91 3.96
C GLN A 112 15.46 7.74 2.82
N PRO A 113 15.05 8.99 3.09
CA PRO A 113 15.06 9.67 4.39
C PRO A 113 13.84 9.40 5.32
N TRP A 114 12.90 8.54 4.92
CA TRP A 114 11.61 8.37 5.62
C TRP A 114 11.70 7.36 6.78
N GLY A 115 12.82 6.69 6.93
CA GLY A 115 13.11 5.79 8.04
C GLY A 115 14.49 5.17 7.96
N PHE A 116 14.70 4.14 8.77
CA PHE A 116 15.98 3.44 8.91
C PHE A 116 15.97 2.02 8.34
N SER A 117 14.95 1.65 7.57
CA SER A 117 14.97 0.37 6.85
C SER A 117 16.07 0.41 5.78
N PRO A 118 16.88 -0.64 5.62
CA PRO A 118 17.77 -0.74 4.47
C PRO A 118 16.95 -0.88 3.18
N CYS A 119 17.52 -0.46 2.05
CA CYS A 119 17.03 -0.87 0.73
C CYS A 119 17.68 -2.20 0.37
N VAL A 120 16.90 -3.30 0.43
CA VAL A 120 17.35 -4.62 0.00
C VAL A 120 16.69 -4.92 -1.35
N ARG A 121 17.51 -5.04 -2.40
CA ARG A 121 17.05 -5.31 -3.76
C ARG A 121 16.97 -6.80 -4.04
N PRO A 122 16.01 -7.26 -4.87
CA PRO A 122 16.01 -8.63 -5.38
C PRO A 122 17.25 -8.85 -6.26
N ALA A 123 17.65 -10.12 -6.41
CA ALA A 123 18.78 -10.50 -7.27
C ALA A 123 18.55 -10.17 -8.76
N SER A 124 17.29 -10.12 -9.19
CA SER A 124 16.91 -9.71 -10.54
C SER A 124 15.86 -8.59 -10.48
N LEU A 125 16.11 -7.55 -11.27
CA LEU A 125 15.18 -6.43 -11.51
C LEU A 125 14.44 -6.58 -12.83
N THR A 126 14.65 -7.68 -13.57
CA THR A 126 13.97 -7.87 -14.85
C THR A 126 12.47 -7.95 -14.60
N PRO A 127 11.67 -6.97 -15.09
CA PRO A 127 10.23 -6.99 -14.89
C PRO A 127 9.70 -8.20 -15.63
N ARG A 128 9.09 -9.14 -14.91
CA ARG A 128 8.15 -10.06 -15.55
C ARG A 128 6.89 -9.23 -15.71
N ARG A 129 6.34 -9.11 -16.93
CA ARG A 129 5.08 -8.37 -17.16
C ARG A 129 4.11 -8.74 -16.02
N PRO A 130 3.85 -7.84 -15.07
CA PRO A 130 3.23 -8.27 -13.84
C PRO A 130 1.80 -8.65 -14.18
N LYS A 131 1.40 -9.86 -13.77
CA LYS A 131 -0.01 -10.15 -13.66
C LYS A 131 -0.56 -9.14 -12.66
N LEU A 132 -1.59 -8.38 -13.05
CA LEU A 132 -2.21 -7.42 -12.14
C LEU A 132 -2.58 -8.13 -10.83
N PRO A 133 -2.01 -7.73 -9.68
CA PRO A 133 -2.34 -8.36 -8.41
C PRO A 133 -3.81 -8.13 -8.09
N GLU A 134 -4.50 -9.15 -7.60
CA GLU A 134 -5.95 -9.09 -7.36
C GLU A 134 -6.32 -8.01 -6.34
N CYS A 135 -5.46 -7.75 -5.34
CA CYS A 135 -5.68 -6.68 -4.36
C CYS A 135 -5.53 -5.26 -4.92
N PHE A 136 -5.10 -5.10 -6.17
CA PHE A 136 -5.09 -3.84 -6.92
C PHE A 136 -6.20 -3.78 -7.98
N ALA A 137 -6.99 -4.85 -8.16
CA ALA A 137 -8.04 -4.90 -9.16
C ALA A 137 -9.34 -4.32 -8.60
N PHE A 138 -9.70 -3.10 -9.02
CA PHE A 138 -10.98 -2.49 -8.66
C PHE A 138 -11.65 -1.80 -9.87
N PRO A 139 -12.99 -1.65 -9.87
CA PRO A 139 -13.78 -1.30 -11.06
C PRO A 139 -13.53 0.10 -11.62
N SER A 140 -12.88 0.97 -10.85
CA SER A 140 -12.56 2.35 -11.20
C SER A 140 -11.27 2.70 -10.46
N PRO A 141 -10.12 2.68 -11.15
CA PRO A 141 -9.84 3.53 -12.30
C PRO A 141 -9.58 2.71 -13.58
N SER A 142 -9.17 3.37 -14.67
CA SER A 142 -8.88 2.70 -15.95
C SER A 142 -7.80 1.61 -15.80
N PRO A 143 -7.81 0.57 -16.66
CA PRO A 143 -6.75 -0.45 -16.65
C PRO A 143 -5.33 0.11 -16.77
N ASP A 144 -5.16 1.26 -17.43
CA ASP A 144 -3.88 1.98 -17.49
C ASP A 144 -3.44 2.53 -16.13
N HIS A 145 -4.39 3.07 -15.36
CA HIS A 145 -4.08 3.58 -14.02
C HIS A 145 -3.70 2.45 -13.08
N VAL A 146 -4.42 1.31 -13.12
CA VAL A 146 -4.05 0.14 -12.30
C VAL A 146 -2.66 -0.38 -12.68
N ARG A 147 -2.32 -0.44 -13.98
CA ARG A 147 -0.96 -0.79 -14.43
C ARG A 147 0.07 0.19 -13.91
N TRP A 148 -0.19 1.49 -14.02
CA TRP A 148 0.71 2.53 -13.50
C TRP A 148 0.88 2.41 -11.99
N ALA A 149 -0.18 2.14 -11.23
CA ALA A 149 -0.12 2.01 -9.77
C ALA A 149 0.73 0.81 -9.36
N VAL A 150 0.56 -0.34 -10.03
CA VAL A 150 1.39 -1.53 -9.81
C VAL A 150 2.85 -1.24 -10.16
N GLU A 151 3.13 -0.69 -11.34
CA GLU A 151 4.49 -0.33 -11.75
C GLU A 151 5.15 0.68 -10.80
N HIS A 152 4.41 1.72 -10.40
CA HIS A 152 4.84 2.73 -9.44
C HIS A 152 5.19 2.09 -8.10
N THR A 153 4.30 1.22 -7.60
CA THR A 153 4.48 0.55 -6.32
C THR A 153 5.73 -0.31 -6.34
N TRP A 154 5.95 -1.08 -7.41
CA TRP A 154 7.17 -1.87 -7.55
C TRP A 154 8.42 -1.00 -7.65
N LEU A 155 8.51 -0.13 -8.66
CA LEU A 155 9.73 0.61 -8.97
C LEU A 155 10.14 1.60 -7.86
N LYS A 156 9.18 2.18 -7.16
CA LYS A 156 9.46 3.18 -6.11
C LYS A 156 9.61 2.56 -4.73
N HIS A 157 8.92 1.44 -4.46
CA HIS A 157 8.85 0.88 -3.11
C HIS A 157 9.29 -0.58 -3.07
N GLY A 158 8.69 -1.43 -3.90
CA GLY A 158 8.94 -2.88 -3.90
C GLY A 158 10.38 -3.29 -4.18
N VAL A 159 11.09 -2.56 -5.04
CA VAL A 159 12.52 -2.82 -5.33
C VAL A 159 13.43 -2.74 -4.09
N CYS A 160 13.00 -2.07 -3.02
CA CYS A 160 13.75 -1.96 -1.77
C CYS A 160 13.13 -2.78 -0.62
N ALA A 161 12.10 -3.58 -0.89
CA ALA A 161 11.31 -4.26 0.13
C ALA A 161 11.95 -5.56 0.65
N GLY A 162 13.09 -5.98 0.09
CA GLY A 162 13.73 -7.25 0.45
C GLY A 162 12.95 -8.48 -0.01
N SER A 163 11.93 -8.31 -0.84
CA SER A 163 11.24 -9.42 -1.51
C SER A 163 12.15 -10.09 -2.53
N ALA A 164 12.00 -11.39 -2.71
CA ALA A 164 12.81 -12.18 -3.64
C ALA A 164 12.55 -11.81 -5.10
N SER A 165 11.34 -11.36 -5.41
CA SER A 165 10.90 -10.92 -6.74
C SER A 165 9.71 -9.96 -6.65
N GLU A 166 9.29 -9.42 -7.80
CA GLU A 166 8.07 -8.61 -7.92
C GLU A 166 6.81 -9.40 -7.56
N ASP A 167 6.71 -10.67 -8.00
CA ASP A 167 5.57 -11.55 -7.69
C ASP A 167 5.49 -11.83 -6.18
N ASP A 168 6.62 -12.10 -5.53
CA ASP A 168 6.72 -12.29 -4.08
C ASP A 168 6.30 -11.03 -3.32
N PHE A 169 6.78 -9.86 -3.77
CA PHE A 169 6.39 -8.57 -3.18
C PHE A 169 4.87 -8.38 -3.22
N PHE A 170 4.23 -8.53 -4.37
CA PHE A 170 2.79 -8.32 -4.48
C PHE A 170 1.96 -9.40 -3.79
N ALA A 171 2.44 -10.65 -3.73
CA ALA A 171 1.80 -11.70 -2.94
C ALA A 171 1.74 -11.32 -1.45
N GLN A 172 2.87 -10.88 -0.89
CA GLN A 172 2.93 -10.43 0.50
C GLN A 172 2.08 -9.18 0.75
N VAL A 173 2.09 -8.20 -0.17
CA VAL A 173 1.24 -7.01 -0.09
C VAL A 173 -0.24 -7.38 -0.01
N CYS A 174 -0.70 -8.26 -0.90
CA CYS A 174 -2.09 -8.69 -0.91
C CYS A 174 -2.46 -9.48 0.36
N GLU A 175 -1.56 -10.35 0.85
CA GLU A 175 -1.77 -11.10 2.09
C GLU A 175 -1.94 -10.16 3.29
N LEU A 176 -1.05 -9.18 3.44
CA LEU A 176 -1.12 -8.19 4.53
C LEU A 176 -2.37 -7.32 4.46
N ALA A 177 -2.82 -6.99 3.24
CA ALA A 177 -3.95 -6.11 3.01
C ALA A 177 -5.31 -6.80 3.18
N ALA A 178 -5.40 -8.12 3.04
CA ALA A 178 -6.67 -8.85 2.99
C ALA A 178 -7.60 -8.56 4.18
N ALA A 179 -7.14 -8.76 5.41
CA ALA A 179 -7.96 -8.52 6.60
C ALA A 179 -8.29 -7.03 6.83
N PRO A 180 -7.33 -6.08 6.74
CA PRO A 180 -7.63 -4.66 6.79
C PRO A 180 -8.65 -4.19 5.75
N LEU A 181 -8.53 -4.63 4.50
CA LEU A 181 -9.45 -4.22 3.42
C LEU A 181 -10.87 -4.73 3.65
N GLN A 182 -11.04 -5.95 4.18
CA GLN A 182 -12.36 -6.44 4.57
C GLN A 182 -13.03 -5.55 5.63
N LEU A 183 -12.27 -5.13 6.65
CA LEU A 183 -12.78 -4.22 7.69
C LEU A 183 -13.04 -2.82 7.14
N MET A 184 -12.21 -2.32 6.23
CA MET A 184 -12.43 -1.03 5.58
C MET A 184 -13.67 -1.06 4.67
N ALA A 185 -13.94 -2.17 3.97
CA ALA A 185 -15.13 -2.33 3.14
C ALA A 185 -16.40 -2.31 4.02
N GLU A 186 -16.36 -2.97 5.17
CA GLU A 186 -17.44 -2.89 6.17
C GLU A 186 -17.60 -1.46 6.71
N ALA A 187 -16.50 -0.77 7.03
CA ALA A 187 -16.54 0.62 7.46
C ALA A 187 -17.16 1.54 6.40
N ARG A 188 -16.88 1.29 5.11
CA ARG A 188 -17.47 2.00 3.97
C ARG A 188 -18.97 1.74 3.86
N ARG A 189 -19.40 0.47 3.98
CA ARG A 189 -20.81 0.09 4.01
C ARG A 189 -21.58 0.79 5.13
N LEU A 190 -20.95 0.94 6.29
CA LEU A 190 -21.47 1.66 7.46
C LEU A 190 -21.30 3.19 7.39
N ARG A 191 -20.71 3.73 6.32
CA ARG A 191 -20.43 5.16 6.12
C ARG A 191 -19.65 5.79 7.27
N LEU A 192 -18.69 5.05 7.81
CA LEU A 192 -17.83 5.54 8.89
C LEU A 192 -16.87 6.62 8.39
N SER A 193 -16.57 7.58 9.25
CA SER A 193 -15.52 8.57 9.00
C SER A 193 -14.13 7.93 9.10
N MET A 194 -13.10 8.58 8.54
CA MET A 194 -11.70 8.12 8.66
C MET A 194 -11.29 7.78 10.10
N LYS A 195 -11.68 8.63 11.07
CA LYS A 195 -11.40 8.42 12.49
C LYS A 195 -12.08 7.14 13.02
N ALA A 196 -13.33 6.91 12.64
CA ALA A 196 -14.09 5.74 13.05
C ALA A 196 -13.57 4.45 12.36
N THR A 197 -13.21 4.51 11.09
CA THR A 197 -12.55 3.41 10.37
C THR A 197 -11.23 3.02 11.04
N ALA A 198 -10.38 4.00 11.36
CA ALA A 198 -9.13 3.74 12.08
C ALA A 198 -9.36 3.17 13.48
N ALA A 199 -10.42 3.59 14.19
CA ALA A 199 -10.79 3.02 15.49
C ALA A 199 -11.26 1.56 15.35
N MET A 200 -12.05 1.23 14.32
CA MET A 200 -12.47 -0.13 14.01
C MET A 200 -11.28 -1.05 13.74
N LEU A 201 -10.31 -0.60 12.92
CA LEU A 201 -9.10 -1.37 12.64
C LEU A 201 -8.26 -1.61 13.92
N ARG A 202 -8.09 -0.59 14.77
CA ARG A 202 -7.39 -0.75 16.06
C ARG A 202 -8.12 -1.70 17.00
N ALA A 203 -9.45 -1.65 17.05
CA ALA A 203 -10.26 -2.57 17.85
C ALA A 203 -10.10 -4.03 17.39
N ALA A 204 -9.84 -4.25 16.10
CA ALA A 204 -9.49 -5.54 15.54
C ALA A 204 -8.01 -5.94 15.75
N GLY A 205 -7.23 -5.16 16.52
CA GLY A 205 -5.83 -5.43 16.82
C GLY A 205 -4.86 -5.02 15.71
N LEU A 206 -5.30 -4.29 14.68
CA LEU A 206 -4.43 -3.86 13.58
C LEU A 206 -3.59 -2.64 13.95
N PRO A 207 -2.33 -2.58 13.49
CA PRO A 207 -1.36 -1.58 13.93
C PRO A 207 -1.49 -0.26 13.14
N VAL A 208 -2.60 0.46 13.33
CA VAL A 208 -2.82 1.75 12.67
C VAL A 208 -1.82 2.78 13.18
N TYR A 209 -0.79 3.01 12.38
CA TYR A 209 0.25 4.00 12.59
C TYR A 209 -0.30 5.41 12.39
N ASN A 210 -1.07 5.62 11.32
CA ASN A 210 -1.63 6.93 11.00
C ASN A 210 -2.85 6.87 10.06
N THR A 211 -3.41 8.04 9.79
CA THR A 211 -4.40 8.27 8.73
C THR A 211 -4.01 9.51 7.94
N ASP A 212 -4.04 9.41 6.60
CA ASP A 212 -3.96 10.57 5.71
C ASP A 212 -5.39 10.97 5.33
N THR A 213 -5.94 12.01 5.97
CA THR A 213 -7.30 12.46 5.67
C THR A 213 -7.41 13.22 4.35
N TYR A 214 -6.28 13.67 3.77
CA TYR A 214 -6.27 14.38 2.50
C TYR A 214 -6.43 13.39 1.33
N ASN A 215 -5.64 12.32 1.33
CA ASN A 215 -5.76 11.25 0.33
C ASN A 215 -6.76 10.15 0.73
N GLY A 216 -7.33 10.19 1.94
CA GLY A 216 -8.28 9.20 2.40
C GLY A 216 -7.64 7.84 2.68
N GLU A 217 -6.46 7.81 3.31
CA GLU A 217 -5.67 6.59 3.52
C GLU A 217 -5.56 6.21 5.00
N VAL A 218 -5.46 4.91 5.24
CA VAL A 218 -5.04 4.35 6.52
C VAL A 218 -3.64 3.78 6.36
N LEU A 219 -2.74 4.17 7.27
CA LEU A 219 -1.34 3.74 7.27
C LEU A 219 -1.13 2.74 8.42
N LEU A 220 -0.79 1.50 8.09
CA LEU A 220 -0.53 0.42 9.04
C LEU A 220 0.99 0.20 9.16
N SER A 221 1.53 0.15 10.37
CA SER A 221 2.96 -0.16 10.53
C SER A 221 3.23 -1.64 10.25
N ALA A 222 4.31 -1.89 9.51
CA ALA A 222 4.75 -3.21 9.14
C ALA A 222 6.25 -3.38 9.42
N CYS A 223 6.66 -4.61 9.70
CA CYS A 223 8.06 -4.99 9.79
C CYS A 223 8.31 -6.28 9.02
N ALA A 224 9.56 -6.53 8.64
CA ALA A 224 9.93 -7.74 7.92
C ALA A 224 10.95 -8.56 8.71
N VAL A 225 10.80 -9.88 8.65
CA VAL A 225 11.76 -10.85 9.17
C VAL A 225 12.49 -11.50 8.00
N ARG A 226 13.79 -11.81 8.15
CA ARG A 226 14.51 -12.59 7.13
C ARG A 226 13.81 -13.94 6.93
N ASP A 227 13.52 -14.29 5.69
CA ASP A 227 13.07 -15.62 5.33
C ASP A 227 14.21 -16.61 5.57
N LEU A 228 13.95 -17.70 6.30
CA LEU A 228 14.98 -18.70 6.59
C LEU A 228 15.09 -19.75 5.48
N ASP A 229 14.04 -19.89 4.68
CA ASP A 229 13.96 -20.87 3.61
C ASP A 229 14.23 -20.23 2.23
N GLY A 230 14.50 -18.92 2.18
CA GLY A 230 14.70 -18.15 0.96
C GLY A 230 15.62 -16.94 1.10
N ASP A 231 15.86 -16.26 -0.01
CA ASP A 231 16.79 -15.10 -0.09
C ASP A 231 16.11 -13.75 0.24
N GLY A 232 14.91 -13.78 0.84
CA GLY A 232 14.04 -12.63 0.99
C GLY A 232 13.69 -12.24 2.42
N PHE A 233 12.68 -11.40 2.53
CA PHE A 233 12.06 -10.97 3.77
C PHE A 233 10.56 -11.25 3.73
N LEU A 234 10.02 -11.68 4.87
CA LEU A 234 8.59 -11.90 5.09
C LEU A 234 8.04 -10.74 5.91
N TRP A 235 7.15 -9.95 5.30
CA TRP A 235 6.51 -8.80 5.90
C TRP A 235 5.34 -9.20 6.81
N ARG A 236 5.15 -8.42 7.87
CA ARG A 236 4.12 -8.63 8.90
C ARG A 236 3.58 -7.30 9.39
N LEU A 237 2.28 -7.24 9.66
CA LEU A 237 1.68 -6.13 10.40
C LEU A 237 2.02 -6.25 11.88
N ALA A 238 2.60 -5.20 12.46
CA ALA A 238 2.83 -5.10 13.90
C ALA A 238 2.90 -3.63 14.34
N ASN A 239 2.59 -3.35 15.60
CA ASN A 239 2.90 -2.03 16.17
C ASN A 239 4.42 -1.86 16.25
N ILE A 240 4.92 -0.62 16.08
CA ILE A 240 6.36 -0.33 16.15
C ILE A 240 6.98 -0.84 17.46
N SER A 241 6.28 -0.68 18.59
CA SER A 241 6.71 -1.19 19.90
C SER A 241 6.85 -2.72 19.96
N ALA A 242 6.16 -3.44 19.07
CA ALA A 242 6.18 -4.89 18.98
C ALA A 242 7.14 -5.43 17.92
N PHE A 243 7.73 -4.58 17.07
CA PHE A 243 8.70 -4.98 16.03
C PHE A 243 9.81 -5.92 16.52
N PRO A 244 10.51 -5.67 17.65
CA PRO A 244 11.57 -6.58 18.11
C PRO A 244 11.05 -7.95 18.58
N LYS A 245 9.75 -8.12 18.81
CA LYS A 245 9.14 -9.44 19.09
C LYS A 245 8.56 -10.07 17.82
N ALA A 246 7.89 -9.29 16.98
CA ALA A 246 7.16 -9.77 15.81
C ALA A 246 8.08 -10.13 14.63
N CYS A 247 9.20 -9.42 14.49
CA CYS A 247 10.07 -9.47 13.31
C CYS A 247 11.56 -9.70 13.61
N ARG A 248 11.91 -9.99 14.87
CA ARG A 248 13.27 -10.45 15.19
C ARG A 248 13.39 -11.93 14.82
N SER A 249 14.22 -12.25 13.84
CA SER A 249 14.60 -13.65 13.62
C SER A 249 15.58 -14.09 14.73
N LYS A 250 15.52 -15.37 15.12
CA LYS A 250 16.50 -15.93 16.07
C LYS A 250 17.93 -15.88 15.51
N ALA A 251 18.09 -15.99 14.19
CA ALA A 251 19.36 -15.86 13.48
C ALA A 251 19.93 -14.43 13.57
N HIS A 252 19.12 -13.39 13.29
CA HIS A 252 19.55 -12.00 13.47
C HIS A 252 19.79 -11.63 14.93
N ALA A 253 19.09 -12.26 15.88
CA ALA A 253 19.38 -12.06 17.30
C ALA A 253 20.75 -12.64 17.70
N ALA A 254 21.27 -13.64 16.98
CA ALA A 254 22.62 -14.16 17.16
C ALA A 254 23.65 -13.27 16.43
N GLU A 255 23.41 -12.88 15.17
CA GLU A 255 24.32 -11.98 14.44
C GLU A 255 24.42 -10.58 15.06
N ALA A 256 23.32 -10.02 15.59
CA ALA A 256 23.34 -8.75 16.33
C ALA A 256 24.05 -8.84 17.69
N ARG A 257 24.33 -10.05 18.20
CA ARG A 257 25.23 -10.23 19.37
C ARG A 257 26.70 -10.14 18.98
N ASP A 258 27.03 -10.24 17.71
CA ASP A 258 28.41 -10.28 17.21
C ASP A 258 28.73 -9.19 16.17
N SER A 259 27.81 -8.24 15.93
CA SER A 259 28.01 -7.15 14.98
C SER A 259 27.38 -5.82 15.43
N CYS A 260 27.93 -4.70 14.95
CA CYS A 260 27.37 -3.37 15.16
C CYS A 260 26.74 -2.85 13.87
N LEU A 261 25.42 -2.69 13.90
CA LEU A 261 24.66 -2.13 12.80
C LEU A 261 24.21 -0.71 13.17
N PRO A 262 24.13 0.23 12.19
CA PRO A 262 23.65 1.58 12.43
C PRO A 262 22.29 1.58 13.14
N SER A 263 22.16 2.40 14.18
CA SER A 263 20.93 2.58 14.97
C SER A 263 20.42 1.32 15.70
N ILE A 264 21.24 0.27 15.79
CA ILE A 264 20.99 -0.90 16.64
C ILE A 264 21.98 -0.86 17.80
N ARG A 265 21.52 -1.16 19.02
CA ARG A 265 22.41 -1.32 20.17
C ARG A 265 23.35 -2.49 19.87
N GLY A 266 24.65 -2.19 19.78
CA GLY A 266 25.67 -3.22 19.57
C GLY A 266 25.85 -4.12 20.80
N PRO A 267 26.75 -5.10 20.70
CA PRO A 267 26.98 -6.06 21.76
C PRO A 267 27.55 -5.43 23.04
N ALA A 268 27.38 -6.08 24.19
CA ALA A 268 27.96 -5.60 25.44
C ALA A 268 29.50 -5.64 25.42
N CYS A 269 30.12 -4.64 26.03
CA CYS A 269 31.57 -4.49 26.10
C CYS A 269 31.98 -3.80 27.41
N ALA A 270 33.21 -4.07 27.85
CA ALA A 270 33.89 -3.37 28.93
C ALA A 270 34.98 -2.42 28.40
N ALA A 271 35.59 -2.74 27.26
CA ALA A 271 36.60 -1.93 26.60
C ALA A 271 36.51 -2.01 25.06
N ASP A 272 37.24 -1.15 24.35
CA ASP A 272 37.23 -1.09 22.89
C ASP A 272 37.69 -2.41 22.24
N ASP A 273 38.60 -3.14 22.88
CA ASP A 273 39.10 -4.45 22.42
C ASP A 273 37.99 -5.51 22.34
N ASP A 274 36.93 -5.41 23.14
CA ASP A 274 35.78 -6.33 23.06
C ASP A 274 34.97 -6.15 21.77
N CYS A 275 35.18 -5.02 21.08
CA CYS A 275 34.44 -4.62 19.89
C CYS A 275 35.25 -4.85 18.60
N THR A 276 36.59 -4.86 18.66
CA THR A 276 37.45 -4.94 17.47
C THR A 276 37.38 -6.28 16.73
N SER A 277 37.01 -7.36 17.42
CA SER A 277 36.75 -8.69 16.84
C SER A 277 35.35 -8.85 16.25
N ARG A 278 34.47 -7.85 16.40
CA ARG A 278 33.05 -7.92 16.02
C ARG A 278 32.80 -7.13 14.73
N VAL A 279 32.01 -7.71 13.84
CA VAL A 279 31.81 -7.15 12.49
C VAL A 279 31.13 -5.79 12.56
N GLY A 280 31.77 -4.76 12.00
CA GLY A 280 31.23 -3.40 11.93
C GLY A 280 31.25 -2.63 13.26
N CYS A 281 31.81 -3.19 14.33
CA CYS A 281 32.00 -2.50 15.60
C CYS A 281 33.35 -1.77 15.62
N ALA A 282 33.35 -0.52 16.07
CA ALA A 282 34.55 0.31 16.13
C ALA A 282 35.10 0.47 17.56
N ARG A 283 34.21 0.62 18.55
CA ARG A 283 34.60 0.91 19.94
C ARG A 283 33.48 0.62 20.93
N CYS A 284 33.84 0.50 22.20
CA CYS A 284 32.93 0.45 23.32
C CYS A 284 32.51 1.86 23.74
N THR A 285 31.22 2.06 23.97
CA THR A 285 30.73 3.35 24.49
C THR A 285 30.61 3.28 26.01
N ALA A 286 30.54 4.44 26.68
CA ALA A 286 30.29 4.51 28.12
C ALA A 286 28.94 3.89 28.56
N SER A 287 28.06 3.54 27.60
CA SER A 287 26.84 2.79 27.88
C SER A 287 27.06 1.29 28.12
N GLY A 288 28.29 0.79 27.96
CA GLY A 288 28.63 -0.64 28.07
C GLY A 288 28.29 -1.45 26.82
N TYR A 289 28.16 -0.79 25.66
CA TYR A 289 27.83 -1.43 24.39
C TYR A 289 28.68 -0.89 23.23
N CYS A 290 29.03 -1.78 22.30
CA CYS A 290 29.78 -1.46 21.10
C CYS A 290 28.95 -0.59 20.13
N THR A 291 29.64 0.23 19.33
CA THR A 291 29.02 1.09 18.30
C THR A 291 29.79 1.00 16.98
N SER A 292 29.12 1.30 15.86
CA SER A 292 29.71 1.34 14.52
C SER A 292 30.39 2.67 14.16
N ARG A 293 30.42 3.66 15.06
CA ARG A 293 31.05 4.97 14.81
C ARG A 293 32.47 5.01 15.37
N SER A 294 33.46 5.19 14.50
CA SER A 294 34.77 5.74 14.84
C SER A 294 34.60 7.26 14.99
N ASN A 295 34.94 7.81 16.15
CA ASN A 295 34.96 9.28 16.33
C ASN A 295 36.00 9.93 15.43
#